data_AF-A0A1G7B407-F1
#
_entry.id   AF-A0A1G7B407-F1
#
_cell.length_a   1.000
_cell.length_b   1.000
_cell.length_c   1.000
_cell.angle_alpha   90.00
_cell.angle_beta   90.00
_cell.angle_gamma   90.00
#
_symmetry.space_group_name_H-M   'P 1'
#
loop_
_entity.id
_entity.type
_entity.pdbx_description
1 polymer ?
#
loop_
_entity_poly.entity_id
_entity_poly.type
_entity_poly.pdbx_seq_one_letter_code
_entity_poly.pdbx_strand_id
1 'polypeptide(L)'
;MEILRRNEKRELLQKITVAVGKCLERWNSDKGWTDIEISRQTGVPTNRLAEYKGFARHGRAVSEKHLLALIEKGFVTVEQLRQEAAKEGGLSEREESFLDGIAAVESESLRAKILRARRAGIDVEKLLEDAMKRE
;
A
#
# COMPACT_ATOMS: atom_id res chain seq x y z
N MET A 1 21.91 16.24 17.41
CA MET A 1 21.72 14.79 17.73
C MET A 1 21.45 14.06 16.43
N GLU A 2 22.46 13.45 15.80
CA GLU A 2 22.38 13.01 14.39
C GLU A 2 22.93 11.60 14.13
N ILE A 3 22.81 10.69 15.11
CA ILE A 3 23.30 9.29 15.00
C ILE A 3 22.27 8.28 15.54
N LEU A 4 20.99 8.52 15.28
CA LEU A 4 19.93 7.50 15.35
C LEU A 4 19.24 7.48 13.99
N ARG A 5 18.45 6.44 13.69
CA ARG A 5 17.54 6.34 12.52
C ARG A 5 18.03 5.69 11.21
N ARG A 6 19.08 4.86 11.16
CA ARG A 6 19.27 3.92 10.02
C ARG A 6 18.65 2.54 10.29
N ASN A 7 18.85 1.97 11.47
CA ASN A 7 18.25 0.68 11.83
C ASN A 7 16.74 0.78 12.03
N GLU A 8 16.27 1.79 12.78
CA GLU A 8 14.82 1.99 13.01
C GLU A 8 14.03 2.25 11.72
N LYS A 9 14.61 3.03 10.78
CA LYS A 9 14.00 3.23 9.45
C LYS A 9 13.98 1.95 8.63
N ARG A 10 14.99 1.08 8.80
CA ARG A 10 15.05 -0.21 8.15
C ARG A 10 13.94 -1.11 8.69
N GLU A 11 13.80 -1.23 10.01
CA GLU A 11 12.75 -2.03 10.67
C GLU A 11 11.34 -1.59 10.27
N LEU A 12 11.08 -0.28 10.24
CA LEU A 12 9.80 0.29 9.76
C LEU A 12 9.50 -0.15 8.32
N LEU A 13 10.48 0.01 7.43
CA LEU A 13 10.29 -0.40 6.03
C LEU A 13 10.15 -1.91 5.90
N GLN A 14 10.77 -2.71 6.77
CA GLN A 14 10.63 -4.17 6.76
C GLN A 14 9.20 -4.60 7.09
N LYS A 15 8.61 -4.12 8.19
CA LYS A 15 7.23 -4.45 8.57
C LYS A 15 6.24 -4.03 7.48
N ILE A 16 6.38 -2.82 6.95
CA ILE A 16 5.54 -2.33 5.86
C ILE A 16 5.71 -3.19 4.61
N THR A 17 6.94 -3.61 4.27
CA THR A 17 7.18 -4.46 3.10
C THR A 17 6.55 -5.84 3.26
N VAL A 18 6.61 -6.42 4.47
CA VAL A 18 5.94 -7.70 4.77
C VAL A 18 4.42 -7.54 4.62
N ALA A 19 3.84 -6.47 5.15
CA ALA A 19 2.41 -6.19 5.00
C ALA A 19 2.00 -5.99 3.53
N VAL A 20 2.78 -5.23 2.76
CA VAL A 20 2.60 -5.07 1.30
C VAL A 20 2.67 -6.42 0.58
N GLY A 21 3.65 -7.25 0.93
CA GLY A 21 3.81 -8.58 0.37
C GLY A 21 2.56 -9.44 0.58
N LYS A 22 2.06 -9.51 1.82
CA LYS A 22 0.82 -10.24 2.14
C LYS A 22 -0.39 -9.69 1.38
N CYS A 23 -0.52 -8.37 1.25
CA CYS A 23 -1.59 -7.76 0.46
C CYS A 23 -1.51 -8.17 -1.01
N LEU A 24 -0.32 -8.12 -1.62
CA LEU A 24 -0.09 -8.52 -3.00
C LEU A 24 -0.36 -10.02 -3.21
N GLU A 25 0.04 -10.89 -2.28
CA GLU A 25 -0.27 -12.32 -2.33
C GLU A 25 -1.78 -12.59 -2.28
N ARG A 26 -2.52 -11.79 -1.49
CA ARG A 26 -3.98 -11.88 -1.42
C ARG A 26 -4.63 -11.47 -2.75
N TRP A 27 -4.14 -10.41 -3.40
CA TRP A 27 -4.63 -10.03 -4.73
C TRP A 27 -4.38 -11.12 -5.78
N ASN A 28 -3.23 -11.78 -5.74
CA ASN A 28 -2.93 -12.87 -6.65
C ASN A 28 -3.82 -14.11 -6.39
N SER A 29 -4.06 -14.44 -5.12
CA SER A 29 -4.77 -15.66 -4.74
C SER A 29 -6.29 -15.52 -4.74
N ASP A 30 -6.82 -14.38 -4.27
CA ASP A 30 -8.25 -14.14 -4.06
C ASP A 30 -8.91 -13.49 -5.29
N LYS A 31 -8.20 -12.56 -5.96
CA LYS A 31 -8.72 -11.78 -7.07
C LYS A 31 -8.17 -12.22 -8.44
N GLY A 32 -7.23 -13.17 -8.46
CA GLY A 32 -6.63 -13.71 -9.68
C GLY A 32 -5.75 -12.74 -10.45
N TRP A 33 -5.29 -11.64 -9.82
CA TRP A 33 -4.41 -10.67 -10.47
C TRP A 33 -3.01 -11.26 -10.65
N THR A 34 -2.42 -11.07 -11.82
CA THR A 34 -1.02 -11.44 -12.04
C THR A 34 -0.08 -10.28 -11.71
N ASP A 35 1.17 -10.58 -11.35
CA ASP A 35 2.19 -9.55 -11.10
C ASP A 35 2.39 -8.64 -12.33
N ILE A 36 2.19 -9.18 -13.53
CA ILE A 36 2.26 -8.42 -14.79
C ILE A 36 1.15 -7.36 -14.85
N GLU A 37 -0.07 -7.71 -14.46
CA GLU A 37 -1.20 -6.79 -14.45
C GLU A 37 -1.04 -5.70 -13.38
N ILE A 38 -0.63 -6.08 -12.17
CA ILE A 38 -0.33 -5.15 -11.09
C ILE A 38 0.80 -4.19 -11.53
N SER A 39 1.85 -4.73 -12.15
CA SER A 39 2.96 -3.95 -12.69
C SER A 39 2.50 -2.94 -13.75
N ARG A 40 1.62 -3.36 -14.67
CA ARG A 40 1.07 -2.49 -15.72
C ARG A 40 0.24 -1.34 -15.15
N GLN A 41 -0.52 -1.57 -14.08
CA GLN A 41 -1.35 -0.55 -13.45
C GLN A 41 -0.55 0.45 -12.60
N THR A 42 0.47 -0.03 -11.90
CA THR A 42 1.22 0.72 -10.88
C THR A 42 2.55 1.27 -11.39
N GLY A 43 3.08 0.72 -12.49
CA GLY A 43 4.43 0.99 -12.95
C GLY A 43 5.53 0.36 -12.09
N VAL A 44 5.18 -0.44 -11.08
CA VAL A 44 6.15 -1.17 -10.25
C VAL A 44 6.63 -2.39 -11.02
N PRO A 45 7.94 -2.59 -11.23
CA PRO A 45 8.44 -3.75 -11.96
C PRO A 45 8.00 -5.09 -11.36
N THR A 46 7.69 -6.09 -12.20
CA THR A 46 7.22 -7.42 -11.75
C THR A 46 8.21 -8.12 -10.81
N ASN A 47 9.50 -8.00 -11.08
CA ASN A 47 10.55 -8.52 -10.19
C ASN A 47 10.52 -7.85 -8.81
N ARG A 48 10.16 -6.56 -8.74
CA ARG A 48 10.01 -5.84 -7.46
C ARG A 48 8.81 -6.35 -6.68
N LEU A 49 7.69 -6.59 -7.35
CA LEU A 49 6.50 -7.19 -6.74
C LEU A 49 6.81 -8.58 -6.16
N ALA A 50 7.55 -9.40 -6.90
CA ALA A 50 8.04 -10.69 -6.40
C ALA A 50 8.99 -10.54 -5.20
N GLU A 51 9.92 -9.57 -5.24
CA GLU A 51 10.82 -9.27 -4.11
C GLU A 51 10.05 -8.85 -2.84
N TYR A 52 8.94 -8.12 -2.97
CA TYR A 52 8.12 -7.67 -1.84
C TYR A 52 7.30 -8.81 -1.21
N LYS A 53 6.68 -9.66 -2.04
CA LYS A 53 6.01 -10.88 -1.56
C LYS A 53 6.99 -11.83 -0.88
N GLY A 54 8.17 -11.99 -1.49
CA GLY A 54 9.26 -12.79 -0.97
C GLY A 54 10.19 -12.02 -0.02
N PHE A 55 9.72 -11.04 0.75
CA PHE A 55 10.59 -10.16 1.54
C PHE A 55 11.56 -10.96 2.44
N ALA A 56 11.09 -12.04 3.08
CA ALA A 56 11.92 -12.92 3.90
C ALA A 56 13.12 -13.54 3.14
N ARG A 57 13.02 -13.70 1.82
CA ARG A 57 14.06 -14.27 0.94
C ARG A 57 14.97 -13.21 0.31
N HIS A 58 14.45 -12.02 0.03
CA HIS A 58 15.18 -10.99 -0.71
C HIS A 58 15.69 -9.84 0.17
N GLY A 59 15.12 -9.65 1.37
CA GLY A 59 15.50 -8.61 2.32
C GLY A 59 15.33 -7.17 1.80
N ARG A 60 14.59 -7.00 0.69
CA ARG A 60 14.50 -5.74 -0.03
C ARG A 60 13.22 -5.00 0.30
N ALA A 61 13.38 -3.90 1.03
CA ALA A 61 12.26 -3.06 1.42
C ALA A 61 11.57 -2.41 0.21
N VAL A 62 10.25 -2.22 0.34
CA VAL A 62 9.44 -1.38 -0.55
C VAL A 62 9.95 0.06 -0.48
N SER A 63 10.05 0.70 -1.65
CA SER A 63 10.35 2.13 -1.70
C SER A 63 9.07 2.92 -1.51
N GLU A 64 9.16 4.11 -0.94
CA GLU A 64 8.02 5.02 -0.75
C GLU A 64 7.29 5.28 -2.08
N LYS A 65 8.04 5.47 -3.17
CA LYS A 65 7.48 5.61 -4.52
C LYS A 65 6.61 4.41 -4.94
N HIS A 66 7.08 3.18 -4.70
CA HIS A 66 6.31 2.00 -5.07
C HIS A 66 5.11 1.78 -4.14
N LEU A 67 5.27 2.08 -2.85
CA LEU A 67 4.17 2.03 -1.89
C LEU A 67 3.04 2.98 -2.27
N LEU A 68 3.37 4.24 -2.59
CA LEU A 68 2.40 5.23 -3.06
C LEU A 68 1.73 4.80 -4.36
N ALA A 69 2.47 4.21 -5.31
CA ALA A 69 1.89 3.72 -6.56
C ALA A 69 0.90 2.56 -6.33
N LEU A 70 1.23 1.64 -5.41
CA LEU A 70 0.36 0.53 -5.04
C LEU A 70 -0.92 1.03 -4.35
N ILE A 71 -0.78 2.01 -3.46
CA ILE A 71 -1.90 2.65 -2.75
C ILE A 71 -2.77 3.46 -3.70
N GLU A 72 -2.17 4.27 -4.56
CA GLU A 72 -2.91 5.04 -5.57
C GLU A 72 -3.74 4.11 -6.46
N LYS A 73 -3.30 2.88 -6.73
CA LYS A 73 -4.06 1.95 -7.56
C LYS A 73 -5.00 1.04 -6.76
N GLY A 74 -5.01 1.15 -5.43
CA GLY A 74 -5.89 0.37 -4.55
C GLY A 74 -5.48 -1.09 -4.37
N PHE A 75 -4.22 -1.45 -4.70
CA PHE A 75 -3.69 -2.79 -4.41
C PHE A 75 -3.33 -2.96 -2.94
N VAL A 76 -3.11 -1.84 -2.25
CA VAL A 76 -2.81 -1.77 -0.82
C VAL A 76 -3.55 -0.55 -0.30
N THR A 77 -4.12 -0.60 0.89
CA THR A 77 -4.62 0.59 1.59
C THR A 77 -3.84 0.80 2.88
N VAL A 78 -3.82 2.04 3.39
CA VAL A 78 -3.19 2.29 4.70
C VAL A 78 -3.84 1.48 5.81
N GLU A 79 -5.16 1.29 5.76
CA GLU A 79 -5.88 0.48 6.72
C GLU A 79 -5.46 -1.00 6.67
N GLN A 80 -5.29 -1.59 5.49
CA GLN A 80 -4.77 -2.95 5.34
C GLN A 80 -3.36 -3.08 5.92
N LEU A 81 -2.50 -2.08 5.69
CA LEU A 81 -1.15 -2.07 6.27
C LEU A 81 -1.20 -2.04 7.81
N ARG A 82 -2.10 -1.24 8.38
CA ARG A 82 -2.33 -1.20 9.84
C ARG A 82 -2.82 -2.54 10.37
N GLN A 83 -3.81 -3.16 9.71
CA GLN A 83 -4.34 -4.46 10.11
C GLN A 83 -3.27 -5.56 10.06
N GLU A 84 -2.47 -5.61 9.00
CA GLU A 84 -1.41 -6.60 8.87
C GLU A 84 -0.27 -6.37 9.87
N ALA A 85 0.07 -5.11 10.14
CA ALA A 85 1.07 -4.80 11.16
C ALA A 85 0.56 -5.05 12.60
N ALA A 86 -0.73 -4.88 12.86
CA ALA A 86 -1.35 -5.23 14.15
C ALA A 86 -1.21 -6.73 14.47
N LYS A 87 -1.23 -7.60 13.45
CA LYS A 87 -1.03 -9.05 13.62
C LYS A 87 0.41 -9.43 14.00
N GLU A 88 1.38 -8.58 13.69
CA GLU A 88 2.82 -8.82 13.90
C GLU A 88 3.37 -8.07 15.13
N GLY A 89 2.50 -7.72 16.09
CA GLY A 89 2.88 -7.04 17.33
C GLY A 89 2.68 -5.52 17.32
N GLY A 90 1.98 -4.99 16.31
CA GLY A 90 1.61 -3.59 16.24
C GLY A 90 2.67 -2.68 15.60
N LEU A 91 2.20 -1.47 15.29
CA LEU A 91 3.02 -0.38 14.80
C LEU A 91 3.46 0.49 15.99
N SER A 92 4.71 0.89 15.98
CA SER A 92 5.21 1.95 16.86
C SER A 92 4.61 3.30 16.47
N GLU A 93 4.63 4.26 17.39
CA GLU A 93 4.13 5.64 17.17
C GLU A 93 4.69 6.31 15.90
N ARG A 94 5.94 5.99 15.53
CA ARG A 94 6.57 6.50 14.31
C ARG A 94 6.08 5.79 13.05
N GLU A 95 5.82 4.49 13.14
CA GLU A 95 5.26 3.73 12.02
C GLU A 95 3.83 4.17 11.74
N GLU A 96 3.05 4.43 12.80
CA GLU A 96 1.73 5.06 12.73
C GLU A 96 1.82 6.45 12.09
N SER A 97 2.72 7.32 12.56
CA SER A 97 2.92 8.65 11.98
C SER A 97 3.34 8.62 10.51
N PHE A 98 4.13 7.62 10.09
CA PHE A 98 4.46 7.42 8.68
C PHE A 98 3.24 7.01 7.87
N LEU A 99 2.44 6.06 8.38
CA LEU A 99 1.19 5.65 7.73
C LEU A 99 0.16 6.78 7.70
N ASP A 100 0.08 7.63 8.72
CA ASP A 100 -0.77 8.84 8.71
C ASP A 100 -0.36 9.82 7.61
N GLY A 101 0.96 10.00 7.41
CA GLY A 101 1.48 10.80 6.30
C GLY A 101 1.06 10.25 4.94
N ILE A 102 1.06 8.91 4.78
CA ILE A 102 0.60 8.25 3.57
C ILE A 102 -0.93 8.31 3.43
N ALA A 103 -1.68 8.18 4.53
CA ALA A 103 -3.14 8.27 4.54
C ALA A 103 -3.63 9.64 4.10
N ALA A 104 -2.89 10.70 4.44
CA ALA A 104 -3.17 12.05 3.94
C ALA A 104 -3.05 12.09 2.41
N VAL A 105 -2.00 11.50 1.84
CA VAL A 105 -1.78 11.43 0.38
C VAL A 105 -2.82 10.54 -0.30
N GLU A 106 -3.18 9.40 0.31
CA GLU A 106 -4.25 8.50 -0.16
C GLU A 106 -5.58 9.25 -0.22
N SER A 107 -5.91 10.01 0.84
CA SER A 107 -7.11 10.83 0.93
C SER A 107 -7.14 11.94 -0.11
N GLU A 108 -6.02 12.63 -0.35
CA GLU A 108 -5.93 13.66 -1.40
C GLU A 108 -6.07 13.07 -2.81
N SER A 109 -5.44 11.93 -3.07
CA SER A 109 -5.56 11.22 -4.34
C SER A 109 -6.97 10.68 -4.57
N LEU A 110 -7.60 10.11 -3.53
CA LEU A 110 -8.98 9.68 -3.55
C LEU A 110 -9.92 10.86 -3.80
N ARG A 111 -9.72 11.99 -3.11
CA ARG A 111 -10.47 13.22 -3.30
C ARG A 111 -10.31 13.78 -4.72
N ALA A 112 -9.11 13.72 -5.29
CA ALA A 112 -8.84 14.13 -6.66
C ALA A 112 -9.49 13.21 -7.70
N LYS A 113 -9.59 11.91 -7.42
CA LYS A 113 -10.33 10.95 -8.25
C LYS A 113 -11.83 11.17 -8.17
N ILE A 114 -12.36 11.38 -6.97
CA ILE A 114 -13.77 11.74 -6.73
C ILE A 114 -14.14 13.02 -7.48
N LEU A 115 -13.30 14.07 -7.38
CA LEU A 115 -13.50 15.32 -8.11
C LEU A 115 -13.51 15.12 -9.64
N ARG A 116 -12.59 14.28 -10.15
CA ARG A 116 -12.57 13.92 -11.59
C ARG A 116 -13.80 13.12 -12.01
N ALA A 117 -14.23 12.16 -11.20
CA ALA A 117 -15.43 11.37 -11.43
C ALA A 117 -16.70 12.25 -11.46
N ARG A 118 -16.85 13.17 -10.49
CA ARG A 118 -17.94 14.17 -10.51
C ARG A 118 -17.93 15.01 -11.78
N ARG A 119 -16.76 15.50 -12.20
CA ARG A 119 -16.63 16.27 -13.45
C ARG A 119 -16.99 15.46 -14.70
N ALA A 120 -16.77 14.15 -14.68
CA ALA A 120 -17.16 13.24 -15.74
C ALA A 120 -18.64 12.81 -15.68
N GLY A 121 -19.42 13.32 -14.71
CA GLY A 121 -20.82 12.92 -14.51
C GLY A 121 -20.99 11.51 -13.94
N ILE A 122 -19.92 10.94 -13.38
CA ILE A 122 -19.94 9.61 -12.77
C ILE A 122 -20.46 9.75 -11.34
N ASP A 123 -21.42 8.90 -10.99
CA ASP A 123 -22.02 8.86 -9.66
C ASP A 123 -20.96 8.46 -8.62
N VAL A 124 -20.67 9.41 -7.72
CA VAL A 124 -19.60 9.26 -6.72
C VAL A 124 -20.07 8.48 -5.50
N GLU A 125 -21.35 8.53 -5.16
CA GLU A 125 -21.90 7.71 -4.08
C GLU A 125 -21.76 6.23 -4.43
N LYS A 126 -22.06 5.86 -5.67
CA LYS A 126 -21.86 4.49 -6.15
C LYS A 126 -20.38 4.07 -6.15
N LEU A 127 -19.46 4.96 -6.53
CA LEU A 127 -18.01 4.68 -6.48
C LEU A 127 -17.48 4.49 -5.05
N LEU A 128 -18.02 5.24 -4.09
CA LEU A 128 -17.66 5.12 -2.68
C LEU A 128 -18.29 3.87 -2.06
N GLU A 129 -19.55 3.55 -2.38
CA GLU A 129 -20.21 2.33 -1.93
C GLU A 129 -19.56 1.06 -2.48
N ASP A 130 -19.17 1.03 -3.76
CA ASP A 130 -18.45 -0.12 -4.34
C ASP A 130 -17.05 -0.31 -3.73
N ALA A 131 -16.41 0.78 -3.31
CA ALA A 131 -15.12 0.73 -2.63
C ALA A 131 -15.25 0.21 -1.19
N MET A 132 -16.32 0.56 -0.48
CA MET A 132 -16.58 0.12 0.92
C MET A 132 -17.28 -1.25 1.02
N LYS A 133 -18.01 -1.71 -0.02
CA LYS A 133 -18.72 -3.01 -0.01
C LYS A 133 -17.86 -4.22 -0.39
N ARG A 134 -16.56 -4.04 -0.66
CA ARG A 134 -15.64 -5.12 -1.05
C ARG A 134 -14.79 -5.67 0.11
N GLU A 135 -15.11 -5.29 1.34
CA GLU A 135 -14.56 -5.88 2.57
C GLU A 135 -15.22 -7.20 2.96
#